data_AF-A0AA39Q5U8-F1
#
_entry.id   AF-A0AA39Q5U8-F1
#
_cell.length_a   1.000
_cell.length_b   1.000
_cell.length_c   1.000
_cell.angle_alpha   90.00
_cell.angle_beta   90.00
_cell.angle_gamma   90.00
#
_symmetry.space_group_name_H-M   'P 1'
#
loop_
_entity.id
_entity.type
_entity.pdbx_description
1 polymer ?
#
loop_
_entity_poly.entity_id
_entity_poly.type
_entity_poly.pdbx_seq_one_letter_code
_entity_poly.pdbx_strand_id
1 'polypeptide(L)'
;MPWVAGNADTNASVILSTQLVFLLYPEIQVKALAELDAVIGRAQLPNFDDCSRLPYIDTILSEALRWNPFGPTVMCHHIYTDVYFRSTLLLHLRLLCPSMQGQS
;
A
#
# COMPACT_ATOMS: atom_id res chain seq x y z
N MET A 1 -17.25 -15.06 9.18
CA MET A 1 -17.37 -13.59 9.22
C MET A 1 -16.73 -13.02 7.94
N PRO A 2 -17.49 -12.45 6.99
CA PRO A 2 -16.99 -12.04 5.66
C PRO A 2 -15.84 -11.02 5.68
N TRP A 3 -15.80 -10.15 6.71
CA TRP A 3 -14.78 -9.11 6.87
C TRP A 3 -13.36 -9.65 7.08
N VAL A 4 -13.22 -10.88 7.56
CA VAL A 4 -11.91 -11.48 7.85
C VAL A 4 -11.14 -11.79 6.56
N ALA A 5 -11.84 -12.22 5.49
CA ALA A 5 -11.20 -12.58 4.23
C ALA A 5 -10.57 -11.36 3.55
N GLY A 6 -11.32 -10.25 3.44
CA GLY A 6 -10.81 -9.03 2.81
C GLY A 6 -9.56 -8.47 3.48
N ASN A 7 -9.53 -8.46 4.82
CA ASN A 7 -8.36 -7.97 5.57
C ASN A 7 -7.16 -8.92 5.52
N ALA A 8 -7.40 -10.23 5.52
CA ALA A 8 -6.32 -11.22 5.51
C ALA A 8 -5.53 -11.18 4.21
N ASP A 9 -6.24 -11.14 3.08
CA ASP A 9 -5.62 -11.15 1.75
C ASP A 9 -4.83 -9.86 1.52
N THR A 10 -5.39 -8.69 1.90
CA THR A 10 -4.71 -7.40 1.77
C THR A 10 -3.49 -7.27 2.66
N ASN A 11 -3.48 -7.87 3.84
CA ASN A 11 -2.30 -7.79 4.71
C ASN A 11 -1.19 -8.74 4.21
N ALA A 12 -1.57 -9.94 3.77
CA ALA A 12 -0.64 -10.98 3.35
C ALA A 12 0.29 -10.49 2.21
N SER A 13 -0.26 -9.95 1.13
CA SER A 13 0.60 -9.47 0.03
C SER A 13 1.44 -8.21 0.38
N VAL A 14 1.15 -7.42 1.45
CA VAL A 14 1.94 -6.22 1.83
C VAL A 14 3.19 -6.73 2.51
N ILE A 15 3.01 -7.71 3.38
CA ILE A 15 4.10 -8.45 4.00
C ILE A 15 4.96 -9.11 2.92
N LEU A 16 4.36 -9.79 1.94
CA LEU A 16 5.12 -10.42 0.86
C LEU A 16 5.84 -9.39 -0.03
N SER A 17 5.21 -8.25 -0.31
CA SER A 17 5.81 -7.19 -1.12
C SER A 17 6.98 -6.51 -0.40
N THR A 18 6.84 -6.23 0.90
CA THR A 18 7.94 -5.68 1.71
C THR A 18 9.07 -6.69 1.89
N GLN A 19 8.77 -7.98 2.07
CA GLN A 19 9.78 -9.04 2.07
C GLN A 19 10.52 -9.12 0.73
N LEU A 20 9.82 -9.02 -0.40
CA LEU A 20 10.45 -8.99 -1.72
C LEU A 20 11.41 -7.81 -1.86
N VAL A 21 11.03 -6.62 -1.40
CA VAL A 21 11.91 -5.44 -1.40
C VAL A 21 13.18 -5.71 -0.58
N PHE A 22 13.09 -6.33 0.59
CA PHE A 22 14.27 -6.68 1.39
C PHE A 22 15.14 -7.75 0.74
N LEU A 23 14.56 -8.71 0.03
CA LEU A 23 15.31 -9.73 -0.71
C LEU A 23 16.05 -9.15 -1.92
N LEU A 24 15.47 -8.15 -2.59
CA LEU A 24 16.07 -7.49 -3.75
C LEU A 24 17.14 -6.45 -3.34
N TYR A 25 16.94 -5.78 -2.20
CA TYR A 25 17.78 -4.67 -1.74
C TYR A 25 18.20 -4.87 -0.27
N PRO A 26 19.17 -5.76 0.01
CA PRO A 26 19.61 -6.06 1.36
C PRO A 26 20.17 -4.83 2.10
N GLU A 27 20.73 -3.86 1.39
CA GLU A 27 21.21 -2.60 1.97
C GLU A 27 20.09 -1.75 2.58
N ILE A 28 18.87 -1.85 2.05
CA ILE A 28 17.68 -1.15 2.59
C ILE A 28 17.28 -1.82 3.90
N GLN A 29 17.33 -3.16 3.96
CA GLN A 29 17.03 -3.93 5.17
C GLN A 29 18.00 -3.57 6.31
N VAL A 30 19.30 -3.46 6.03
CA VAL A 30 20.30 -3.08 7.05
C VAL A 30 20.03 -1.69 7.62
N LYS A 31 19.67 -0.73 6.76
CA LYS A 31 19.32 0.63 7.19
C LYS A 31 18.03 0.67 8.03
N ALA A 32 17.03 -0.12 7.66
CA ALA A 32 15.79 -0.25 8.41
C ALA A 32 16.03 -0.84 9.81
N LEU A 33 16.89 -1.87 9.91
CA LEU A 33 17.30 -2.42 11.21
C LEU A 33 18.09 -1.40 12.05
N ALA A 34 18.96 -0.60 11.42
CA ALA A 34 19.72 0.43 12.14
C ALA A 34 18.82 1.54 12.71
N GLU A 35 17.79 1.98 11.97
CA GLU A 35 16.78 2.91 12.49
C GLU A 35 16.01 2.29 13.66
N LEU A 36 15.58 1.04 13.51
CA LEU A 36 14.84 0.32 14.54
C LEU A 36 15.65 0.17 15.84
N ASP A 37 16.91 -0.26 15.72
CA ASP A 37 17.85 -0.39 16.84
C ASP A 37 18.11 0.98 17.51
N ALA A 38 18.10 2.09 16.76
CA ALA A 38 18.31 3.44 17.30
C ALA A 38 17.11 4.00 18.07
N VAL A 39 15.88 3.70 17.63
CA VAL A 39 14.65 4.28 18.19
C VAL A 39 14.12 3.50 19.38
N ILE A 40 14.12 2.17 19.29
CA ILE A 40 13.52 1.26 20.28
C ILE A 40 14.60 0.62 21.17
N GLY A 41 15.77 0.32 20.60
CA GLY A 41 16.80 -0.48 21.25
C GLY A 41 16.42 -1.97 21.35
N ARG A 42 17.36 -2.81 21.77
CA ARG A 42 17.20 -4.28 21.76
C ARG A 42 16.49 -4.88 22.96
N ALA A 43 16.16 -4.07 23.96
CA ALA A 43 15.66 -4.56 25.25
C ALA A 43 14.12 -4.52 25.37
N GLN A 44 13.43 -3.83 24.46
CA GLN A 44 11.97 -3.67 24.51
C GLN A 44 11.31 -4.08 23.20
N LEU A 45 10.06 -4.52 23.32
CA LEU A 45 9.20 -4.82 22.18
C LEU A 45 8.67 -3.50 21.60
N PRO A 46 8.54 -3.38 20.27
CA PRO A 46 7.94 -2.21 19.64
C PRO A 46 6.51 -1.99 20.12
N ASN A 47 6.15 -0.74 20.45
CA ASN A 47 4.77 -0.35 20.67
C ASN A 47 4.24 0.48 19.49
N PHE A 48 2.92 0.59 19.36
CA PHE A 48 2.31 1.36 18.26
C PHE A 48 2.68 2.85 18.29
N ASP A 49 2.99 3.41 19.46
CA ASP A 49 3.42 4.80 19.60
C ASP A 49 4.78 5.05 18.89
N ASP A 50 5.63 4.02 18.80
CA ASP A 50 6.94 4.10 18.17
C ASP A 50 6.86 4.13 16.64
N CYS A 51 5.73 3.75 16.04
CA CYS A 51 5.55 3.81 14.59
C CYS A 51 5.75 5.24 14.05
N SER A 52 5.37 6.26 14.81
CA SER A 52 5.57 7.68 14.44
C SER A 52 7.05 8.10 14.42
N ARG A 53 7.91 7.34 15.11
CA ARG A 53 9.35 7.61 15.28
C ARG A 53 10.22 6.86 14.27
N LEU A 54 9.62 6.08 13.35
CA LEU A 54 10.30 5.24 12.36
C LEU A 54 10.01 5.72 10.91
N PRO A 55 10.44 6.94 10.54
CA PRO A 55 10.11 7.53 9.24
C PRO A 55 10.72 6.76 8.06
N TYR A 56 11.87 6.10 8.21
CA TYR A 56 12.50 5.36 7.13
C TYR A 56 11.73 4.07 6.82
N ILE A 57 11.30 3.33 7.84
CA ILE A 57 10.43 2.15 7.67
C ILE A 57 9.09 2.55 7.03
N ASP A 58 8.48 3.66 7.45
CA ASP A 58 7.22 4.14 6.86
C ASP A 58 7.38 4.53 5.37
N THR A 59 8.53 5.13 5.03
CA THR A 59 8.87 5.45 3.63
C THR A 59 9.05 4.18 2.79
N ILE A 60 9.69 3.13 3.33
CA ILE A 60 9.83 1.84 2.65
C ILE A 60 8.46 1.21 2.39
N LEU A 61 7.58 1.22 3.41
CA LEU A 61 6.24 0.66 3.28
C LEU A 61 5.43 1.41 2.23
N SER A 62 5.51 2.74 2.24
CA SER A 62 4.86 3.61 1.25
C SER A 62 5.36 3.32 -0.17
N GLU A 63 6.67 3.14 -0.35
CA GLU A 63 7.25 2.82 -1.67
C GLU A 63 6.90 1.40 -2.12
N ALA A 64 6.85 0.42 -1.20
CA ALA A 64 6.41 -0.94 -1.50
C ALA A 64 4.95 -0.96 -1.98
N LEU A 65 4.07 -0.17 -1.35
CA LEU A 65 2.68 0.01 -1.77
C LEU A 65 2.57 0.77 -3.10
N ARG A 66 3.52 1.67 -3.40
CA ARG A 66 3.59 2.35 -4.70
C ARG A 66 3.96 1.38 -5.82
N TRP A 67 4.90 0.46 -5.57
CA TRP A 67 5.37 -0.52 -6.56
C TRP A 67 4.35 -1.64 -6.81
N ASN A 68 3.72 -2.13 -5.75
CA ASN A 68 2.71 -3.19 -5.82
C ASN A 68 1.45 -2.79 -5.06
N PRO A 69 0.64 -1.89 -5.62
CA PRO A 69 -0.60 -1.46 -5.02
C PRO A 69 -1.58 -2.63 -5.00
N PHE A 70 -2.21 -2.82 -3.85
CA PHE A 70 -3.02 -3.99 -3.56
C PHE A 70 -4.35 -4.13 -4.28
N GLY A 71 -4.67 -3.16 -5.11
CA GLY A 71 -5.85 -3.17 -5.96
C GLY A 71 -5.46 -2.68 -7.34
N PRO A 72 -5.47 -3.53 -8.38
CA PRO A 72 -5.39 -3.07 -9.77
C PRO A 72 -6.63 -2.25 -10.17
N THR A 73 -7.69 -2.37 -9.37
CA THR A 73 -9.00 -1.77 -9.59
C THR A 73 -9.46 -1.23 -8.26
N VAL A 74 -9.37 0.08 -8.05
CA VAL A 74 -10.18 0.73 -7.00
C VAL A 74 -11.61 0.27 -7.28
N MET A 75 -12.24 -0.36 -6.29
CA MET A 75 -13.58 -0.98 -6.39
C MET A 75 -14.43 -0.23 -7.41
N CYS A 76 -14.86 -0.92 -8.48
CA CYS A 76 -15.57 -0.26 -9.57
C CYS A 76 -16.71 0.59 -9.01
N HIS A 77 -16.57 1.91 -9.13
CA HIS A 77 -17.58 2.82 -8.66
C HIS A 77 -18.73 2.85 -9.68
N HIS A 78 -19.95 2.67 -9.20
CA HIS A 78 -21.15 2.84 -9.99
C HIS A 78 -21.64 4.29 -9.89
N ILE A 79 -21.75 4.97 -11.04
CA ILE A 79 -22.22 6.35 -11.10
C ILE A 79 -23.74 6.33 -11.25
N TYR A 80 -24.46 6.88 -10.27
CA TYR A 80 -25.92 6.92 -10.27
C TYR A 80 -26.52 8.15 -11.00
N THR A 81 -25.70 9.13 -11.36
CA THR A 81 -26.15 10.38 -12.00
C THR A 81 -25.13 10.82 -13.04
N ASP A 82 -25.56 11.42 -14.16
CA ASP A 82 -24.62 11.78 -15.22
C ASP A 82 -23.64 12.86 -14.72
N VAL A 83 -22.33 12.53 -14.73
CA VAL A 83 -21.26 13.43 -14.32
C VAL A 83 -20.34 13.69 -15.52
N TYR A 84 -19.97 14.95 -15.71
CA TYR A 84 -18.96 15.34 -16.70
C TYR A 84 -17.57 15.28 -16.07
N PHE A 85 -16.66 14.49 -16.64
CA PHE A 85 -15.24 14.50 -16.26
C PHE A 85 -14.39 14.75 -17.50
N ARG A 86 -13.51 15.76 -17.44
CA ARG A 86 -12.57 16.14 -18.53
C ARG A 86 -13.21 16.11 -19.92
N SER A 87 -14.31 16.85 -20.10
CA SER A 87 -15.07 16.98 -21.37
C SER A 87 -15.77 15.70 -21.90
N THR A 88 -15.77 14.61 -21.14
CA THR A 88 -16.48 13.36 -21.51
C THR A 88 -17.71 13.17 -20.63
N LEU A 89 -18.85 12.87 -21.27
CA LEU A 89 -20.09 12.45 -20.60
C LEU A 89 -19.95 11.01 -20.12
N LEU A 90 -19.98 10.79 -18.81
CA LEU A 90 -20.09 9.47 -18.24
C LEU A 90 -21.58 9.14 -18.10
N LEU A 91 -22.14 8.47 -19.12
CA LEU A 91 -23.51 7.98 -19.11
C LEU A 91 -23.65 6.68 -18.30
N HIS A 92 -24.84 6.53 -17.72
CA HIS A 92 -25.40 5.54 -16.79
C HIS A 92 -25.05 4.03 -16.93
N LEU A 93 -24.15 3.58 -17.81
CA LEU A 93 -23.80 2.16 -17.95
C LEU A 93 -22.32 1.88 -18.26
N ARG A 94 -21.41 2.75 -17.80
CA ARG A 94 -19.95 2.51 -17.91
C ARG A 94 -19.34 2.40 -16.52
N LEU A 95 -18.98 1.18 -16.12
CA LEU A 95 -18.19 0.93 -14.90
C LEU A 95 -16.85 1.67 -15.04
N LEU A 96 -16.66 2.70 -14.21
CA LEU A 96 -15.40 3.43 -14.14
C LEU A 96 -14.41 2.56 -13.34
N CYS A 97 -13.69 1.70 -14.06
CA CYS A 97 -12.50 1.03 -13.54
C CYS A 97 -11.30 1.92 -13.85
N PRO A 98 -10.70 2.63 -12.87
CA PRO A 98 -9.47 3.36 -13.12
C PRO A 98 -8.33 2.35 -13.32
N SER A 99 -7.96 2.10 -14.59
CA SER A 99 -6.80 1.27 -14.91
C SER A 99 -5.52 2.08 -14.71
N MET A 100 -4.50 1.46 -14.07
CA MET A 100 -3.19 2.08 -13.86
C MET A 100 -2.15 1.76 -14.96
N GLN A 101 -2.54 1.05 -16.03
CA GLN A 101 -1.63 0.63 -17.11
C GLN A 101 -1.72 1.50 -18.37
N GLY A 102 -2.11 2.77 -18.24
CA GLY A 102 -2.39 3.65 -19.38
C GLY A 102 -1.60 4.97 -19.40
N GLN A 103 -0.37 4.99 -18.89
CA GLN A 103 0.56 6.11 -19.11
C GLN A 103 1.92 5.60 -19.56
N SER A 104 2.03 5.38 -20.87
CA SER A 104 3.28 5.43 -21.66
C SER A 104 3.01 6.23 -22.92
#